data_AF-J0QPQ2-F1
#
_entry.id   AF-J0QPQ2-F1
#
_cell.length_a   1.000
_cell.length_b   1.000
_cell.length_c   1.000
_cell.angle_alpha   90.00
_cell.angle_beta   90.00
_cell.angle_gamma   90.00
#
_symmetry.space_group_name_H-M   'P 1'
#
loop_
_entity.id
_entity.type
_entity.pdbx_description
1 polymer ?
#
loop_
_entity_poly.entity_id
_entity_poly.type
_entity_poly.pdbx_seq_one_letter_code
_entity_poly.pdbx_strand_id
1 'polypeptide(L)'
;MSVVQYGDDSFAAKAKVLDNNLIDRDWAMTKFISAVKGLAQVIDYESNMLESSGVPDYEEINLCKIRGLRDLNKSMSDVKRYMNQDIENEVESLLSDLQEKLLRNSELLQTHLGAINDLSRAMQIAGRVKETEE
;
A
#
# COMPACT_ATOMS: atom_id res chain seq x y z
N MET A 1 -5.25 -18.08 -64.17
CA MET A 1 -4.06 -17.82 -63.35
C MET A 1 -4.55 -17.41 -61.97
N SER A 2 -4.29 -18.24 -60.94
CA SER A 2 -4.72 -17.97 -59.56
C SER A 2 -3.57 -17.29 -58.82
N VAL A 3 -3.75 -16.03 -58.43
CA VAL A 3 -2.76 -15.30 -57.64
C VAL A 3 -3.08 -15.58 -56.18
N VAL A 4 -2.19 -16.33 -55.53
CA VAL A 4 -2.28 -16.65 -54.12
C VAL A 4 -1.94 -15.40 -53.31
N GLN A 5 -2.92 -14.84 -52.60
CA GLN A 5 -2.71 -13.79 -51.60
C GLN A 5 -2.19 -14.44 -50.30
N TYR A 6 -0.87 -14.62 -50.20
CA TYR A 6 -0.18 -14.82 -48.92
C TYR A 6 0.50 -13.49 -48.57
N GLY A 7 -0.02 -12.73 -47.61
CA GLY A 7 0.69 -11.50 -47.26
C GLY A 7 0.17 -10.60 -46.15
N ASP A 8 -1.01 -10.82 -45.54
CA ASP A 8 -1.56 -9.80 -44.63
C ASP A 8 -1.97 -10.30 -43.23
N ASP A 9 -2.27 -11.60 -43.08
CA ASP A 9 -2.73 -12.14 -41.79
C ASP A 9 -1.65 -12.09 -40.69
N SER A 10 -0.37 -12.13 -41.06
CA SER A 10 0.76 -12.10 -40.11
C SER A 10 0.98 -10.71 -39.50
N PHE A 11 0.75 -9.64 -40.27
CA PHE A 11 0.93 -8.27 -39.79
C PHE A 11 -0.26 -7.84 -38.93
N ALA A 12 -1.48 -8.18 -39.35
CA ALA A 12 -2.69 -7.99 -38.56
C ALA A 12 -2.68 -8.77 -37.24
N ALA A 13 -2.19 -10.02 -37.24
CA ALA A 13 -2.04 -10.81 -36.02
C ALA A 13 -1.00 -10.20 -35.06
N LYS A 14 0.15 -9.73 -35.57
CA LYS A 14 1.17 -9.05 -34.74
C LYS A 14 0.68 -7.72 -34.16
N ALA A 15 -0.03 -6.91 -34.94
CA ALA A 15 -0.62 -5.66 -34.47
C ALA A 15 -1.64 -5.90 -33.36
N LYS A 16 -2.54 -6.89 -33.53
CA LYS A 16 -3.55 -7.26 -32.52
C LYS A 16 -2.92 -7.79 -31.22
N VAL A 17 -1.81 -8.53 -31.30
CA VAL A 17 -1.06 -8.99 -30.12
C VAL A 17 -0.36 -7.83 -29.42
N LEU A 18 0.16 -6.86 -30.16
CA LEU A 18 0.78 -5.65 -29.59
C LEU A 18 -0.26 -4.81 -28.83
N ASP A 19 -1.42 -4.57 -29.42
CA ASP A 19 -2.52 -3.80 -28.80
C ASP A 19 -3.06 -4.48 -27.55
N ASN A 20 -3.26 -5.80 -27.57
CA ASN A 20 -3.70 -6.55 -26.40
C ASN A 20 -2.69 -6.45 -25.24
N ASN A 21 -1.38 -6.52 -25.55
CA ASN A 21 -0.34 -6.37 -24.52
C ASN A 21 -0.30 -4.98 -23.90
N LEU A 22 -0.60 -3.92 -24.67
CA LEU A 22 -0.70 -2.56 -24.16
C LEU A 22 -1.92 -2.39 -23.24
N ILE A 23 -3.07 -2.91 -23.64
CA ILE A 23 -4.30 -2.88 -22.82
C ILE A 23 -4.09 -3.67 -21.51
N ASP A 24 -3.51 -4.87 -21.58
CA ASP A 24 -3.27 -5.69 -20.40
C ASP A 24 -2.28 -5.05 -19.43
N ARG A 25 -1.25 -4.38 -19.95
CA ARG A 25 -0.29 -3.59 -19.17
C ARG A 25 -0.96 -2.41 -18.46
N ASP A 26 -1.71 -1.60 -19.19
CA ASP A 26 -2.37 -0.42 -18.63
C ASP A 26 -3.40 -0.83 -17.57
N TRP A 27 -4.07 -1.96 -17.77
CA TRP A 27 -4.96 -2.56 -16.78
C TRP A 27 -4.22 -3.06 -15.54
N ALA A 28 -3.07 -3.72 -15.70
CA ALA A 28 -2.22 -4.16 -14.58
C ALA A 28 -1.74 -2.95 -13.76
N MET A 29 -1.28 -1.89 -14.42
CA MET A 29 -0.86 -0.65 -13.76
C MET A 29 -2.03 0.03 -13.05
N THR A 30 -3.20 0.12 -13.67
CA THR A 30 -4.39 0.72 -13.04
C THR A 30 -4.77 -0.01 -11.75
N LYS A 31 -4.72 -1.35 -11.75
CA LYS A 31 -4.97 -2.16 -10.55
C LYS A 31 -3.94 -1.90 -9.47
N PHE A 32 -2.66 -1.84 -9.84
CA PHE A 32 -1.56 -1.57 -8.91
C PHE A 32 -1.71 -0.19 -8.26
N ILE A 33 -1.91 0.85 -9.07
CA ILE A 33 -2.12 2.22 -8.58
C ILE A 33 -3.33 2.28 -7.63
N SER A 34 -4.43 1.60 -7.99
CA SER A 34 -5.62 1.55 -7.14
C SER A 34 -5.36 0.85 -5.81
N ALA A 35 -4.59 -0.24 -5.80
CA ALA A 35 -4.22 -0.96 -4.58
C ALA A 35 -3.29 -0.13 -3.68
N VAL A 36 -2.28 0.54 -4.26
CA VAL A 36 -1.40 1.46 -3.51
C VAL A 36 -2.21 2.58 -2.88
N LYS A 37 -3.04 3.28 -3.68
CA LYS A 37 -3.84 4.42 -3.19
C LYS A 37 -4.84 4.00 -2.12
N GLY A 38 -5.51 2.85 -2.31
CA GLY A 38 -6.45 2.32 -1.32
C GLY A 38 -5.76 2.02 0.01
N LEU A 39 -4.59 1.40 -0.03
CA LEU A 39 -3.81 1.12 1.18
C LEU A 39 -3.30 2.41 1.84
N ALA A 40 -2.77 3.36 1.06
CA ALA A 40 -2.32 4.66 1.55
C ALA A 40 -3.44 5.43 2.27
N GLN A 41 -4.67 5.41 1.73
CA GLN A 41 -5.82 6.05 2.36
C GLN A 41 -6.16 5.45 3.73
N VAL A 42 -6.07 4.13 3.89
CA VAL A 42 -6.32 3.47 5.18
C VAL A 42 -5.25 3.86 6.21
N ILE A 43 -3.99 3.94 5.79
CA ILE A 43 -2.87 4.34 6.64
C ILE A 43 -2.98 5.82 7.03
N ASP A 44 -3.34 6.69 6.10
CA ASP A 44 -3.58 8.11 6.38
C ASP A 44 -4.74 8.27 7.36
N TYR A 45 -5.84 7.52 7.17
CA TYR A 45 -6.97 7.51 8.09
C TYR A 45 -6.55 7.11 9.50
N GLU A 46 -5.81 6.01 9.65
CA GLU A 46 -5.30 5.56 10.95
C GLU A 46 -4.38 6.61 11.59
N SER A 47 -3.47 7.19 10.82
CA SER A 47 -2.55 8.23 11.30
C SER A 47 -3.31 9.46 11.81
N ASN A 48 -4.31 9.92 11.05
CA ASN A 48 -5.15 11.04 11.45
C ASN A 48 -5.95 10.73 12.72
N MET A 49 -6.42 9.48 12.90
CA MET A 49 -7.11 9.06 14.12
C MET A 49 -6.16 9.04 15.33
N LEU A 50 -4.93 8.58 15.15
CA LEU A 50 -3.90 8.59 16.18
C LEU A 50 -3.52 10.02 16.60
N GLU A 51 -3.47 10.97 15.66
CA GLU A 51 -3.15 12.37 15.94
C GLU A 51 -4.33 13.13 16.57
N SER A 52 -5.56 12.87 16.12
CA SER A 52 -6.76 13.56 16.60
C SER A 52 -7.32 13.02 17.91
N SER A 53 -6.67 12.03 18.53
CA SER A 53 -7.19 11.29 19.71
C SER A 53 -8.58 10.70 19.46
N GLY A 54 -8.85 10.28 18.22
CA GLY A 54 -10.08 9.60 17.86
C GLY A 54 -10.16 8.21 18.49
N VAL A 55 -11.36 7.62 18.50
CA VAL A 55 -11.58 6.23 18.90
C VAL A 55 -11.96 5.42 17.66
N PRO A 56 -10.99 5.11 16.78
CA PRO A 56 -11.31 4.35 15.58
C PRO A 56 -11.52 2.87 15.92
N ASP A 57 -12.23 2.18 15.02
CA ASP A 57 -12.26 0.72 14.99
C ASP A 57 -10.92 0.20 14.42
N TYR A 58 -9.95 -0.03 15.31
CA TYR A 58 -8.64 -0.54 14.92
C TYR A 58 -8.69 -1.98 14.35
N GLU A 59 -9.72 -2.76 14.69
CA GLU A 59 -9.87 -4.11 14.12
C GLU A 59 -10.23 -4.01 12.63
N GLU A 60 -11.19 -3.16 12.29
CA GLU A 60 -11.56 -2.93 10.88
C GLU A 60 -10.42 -2.27 10.09
N ILE A 61 -9.70 -1.29 10.66
CA ILE A 61 -8.51 -0.70 10.02
C ILE A 61 -7.47 -1.78 9.73
N ASN A 62 -7.15 -2.63 10.71
CA ASN A 62 -6.16 -3.69 10.54
C ASN A 62 -6.58 -4.69 9.47
N LEU A 63 -7.87 -5.06 9.44
CA LEU A 63 -8.43 -5.93 8.42
C LEU A 63 -8.32 -5.31 7.02
N CYS A 64 -8.61 -4.02 6.89
CA CYS A 64 -8.44 -3.26 5.66
C CYS A 64 -6.97 -3.20 5.22
N LYS A 65 -6.01 -2.98 6.13
CA LYS A 65 -4.57 -3.03 5.83
C LYS A 65 -4.14 -4.40 5.31
N ILE A 66 -4.59 -5.49 5.95
CA ILE A 66 -4.27 -6.87 5.52
C ILE A 66 -4.82 -7.15 4.12
N ARG A 67 -6.07 -6.73 3.84
CA ARG A 67 -6.68 -6.86 2.50
C ARG A 67 -5.92 -6.02 1.47
N GLY A 68 -5.63 -4.75 1.78
CA GLY A 68 -4.90 -3.84 0.90
C GLY A 68 -3.50 -4.35 0.56
N LEU A 69 -2.75 -4.87 1.54
CA LEU A 69 -1.44 -5.49 1.31
C LEU A 69 -1.53 -6.73 0.42
N ARG A 70 -2.57 -7.55 0.59
CA ARG A 70 -2.81 -8.71 -0.28
C ARG A 70 -3.07 -8.29 -1.72
N ASP A 71 -3.92 -7.28 -1.92
CA ASP A 71 -4.27 -6.77 -3.24
C ASP A 71 -3.09 -6.08 -3.91
N LEU A 72 -2.28 -5.34 -3.14
CA LEU A 72 -1.02 -4.75 -3.60
C LEU A 72 -0.04 -5.83 -4.07
N ASN A 73 0.19 -6.87 -3.26
CA ASN A 73 1.08 -7.97 -3.63
C ASN A 73 0.62 -8.71 -4.88
N LYS A 74 -0.70 -8.90 -5.02
CA LYS A 74 -1.28 -9.54 -6.21
C LYS A 74 -1.10 -8.67 -7.45
N SER A 75 -1.44 -7.39 -7.38
CA SER A 75 -1.31 -6.46 -8.50
C SER A 75 0.15 -6.22 -8.90
N MET A 76 1.09 -6.21 -7.96
CA MET A 76 2.53 -6.14 -8.25
C MET A 76 3.00 -7.35 -9.07
N SER A 77 2.45 -8.53 -8.80
CA SER A 77 2.76 -9.74 -9.59
C SER A 77 2.26 -9.64 -11.04
N ASP A 78 1.16 -8.91 -11.26
CA ASP A 78 0.62 -8.64 -12.60
C ASP A 78 1.49 -7.61 -13.33
N VAL A 79 1.87 -6.51 -12.67
CA VAL A 79 2.74 -5.45 -13.24
C VAL A 79 4.12 -5.97 -13.63
N LYS A 80 4.70 -6.88 -12.83
CA LYS A 80 6.03 -7.45 -13.08
C LYS A 80 6.21 -8.05 -14.48
N ARG A 81 5.13 -8.49 -15.13
CA ARG A 81 5.16 -9.06 -16.48
C ARG A 81 5.45 -8.04 -17.58
N TYR A 82 5.19 -6.76 -17.29
CA TYR A 82 5.31 -5.67 -18.23
C TYR A 82 6.43 -4.70 -17.85
N MET A 83 7.30 -5.11 -16.92
CA MET A 83 8.30 -4.25 -16.32
C MET A 83 9.27 -3.69 -17.38
N ASN A 84 9.42 -2.38 -17.39
CA ASN A 84 10.40 -1.62 -18.15
C ASN A 84 10.84 -0.42 -17.29
N GLN A 85 11.85 0.34 -17.73
CA GLN A 85 12.40 1.43 -16.92
C GLN A 85 11.36 2.47 -16.49
N ASP A 86 10.42 2.82 -17.38
CA ASP A 86 9.40 3.83 -17.07
C ASP A 86 8.43 3.32 -16.00
N ILE A 87 7.99 2.07 -16.12
CA ILE A 87 7.10 1.40 -15.15
C ILE A 87 7.82 1.19 -13.82
N GLU A 88 9.10 0.81 -13.84
CA GLU A 88 9.91 0.66 -12.63
C GLU A 88 9.97 1.97 -11.84
N ASN A 89 10.27 3.08 -12.53
CA ASN A 89 10.33 4.40 -11.91
C ASN A 89 8.98 4.83 -11.31
N GLU A 90 7.87 4.56 -12.01
CA GLU A 90 6.52 4.89 -11.52
C GLU A 90 6.15 4.03 -10.30
N VAL A 91 6.41 2.72 -10.34
CA VAL A 91 6.18 1.79 -9.23
C VAL A 91 7.03 2.18 -8.02
N GLU A 92 8.30 2.50 -8.21
CA GLU A 92 9.21 2.92 -7.14
C GLU A 92 8.72 4.21 -6.48
N SER A 93 8.29 5.20 -7.27
CA SER A 93 7.73 6.45 -6.75
C SER A 93 6.48 6.22 -5.90
N LEU A 94 5.55 5.37 -6.36
CA LEU A 94 4.32 5.05 -5.64
C LEU A 94 4.57 4.27 -4.34
N LEU A 95 5.52 3.32 -4.37
CA LEU A 95 5.88 2.55 -3.18
C LEU A 95 6.66 3.40 -2.16
N SER A 96 7.45 4.36 -2.62
CA SER A 96 8.18 5.29 -1.74
C SER A 96 7.21 6.18 -0.94
N ASP A 97 6.20 6.77 -1.59
CA ASP A 97 5.16 7.55 -0.90
C ASP A 97 4.40 6.71 0.13
N LEU A 98 4.03 5.47 -0.23
CA LEU A 98 3.39 4.54 0.70
C LEU A 98 4.29 4.21 1.90
N GLN A 99 5.59 4.02 1.66
CA GLN A 99 6.58 3.74 2.70
C GLN A 99 6.70 4.92 3.68
N GLU A 100 6.75 6.15 3.18
CA GLU A 100 6.80 7.35 4.02
C GLU A 100 5.56 7.45 4.93
N LYS A 101 4.37 7.17 4.38
CA LYS A 101 3.12 7.13 5.16
C LYS A 101 3.12 6.08 6.25
N LEU A 102 3.59 4.88 5.94
CA LEU A 102 3.75 3.79 6.93
C LEU A 102 4.75 4.16 8.03
N LEU A 103 5.87 4.80 7.65
CA LEU A 103 6.87 5.23 8.61
C LEU A 103 6.31 6.26 9.59
N ARG A 104 5.62 7.28 9.08
CA ARG A 104 4.93 8.28 9.91
C ARG A 104 3.92 7.63 10.88
N ASN A 105 3.10 6.71 10.38
CA ASN A 105 2.15 5.99 11.22
C ASN A 105 2.85 5.20 12.35
N SER A 106 3.94 4.53 12.02
CA SER A 106 4.77 3.79 12.99
C SER A 106 5.34 4.73 14.05
N GLU A 107 5.87 5.90 13.67
CA GLU A 107 6.41 6.89 14.61
C GLU A 107 5.35 7.41 15.58
N LEU A 108 4.11 7.64 15.12
CA LEU A 108 2.99 8.01 15.98
C LEU A 108 2.67 6.91 17.00
N LEU A 109 2.60 5.66 16.56
CA LEU A 109 2.35 4.51 17.45
C LEU A 109 3.46 4.37 18.50
N GLN A 110 4.73 4.54 18.12
CA GLN A 110 5.85 4.50 19.06
C GLN A 110 5.79 5.63 20.09
N THR A 111 5.39 6.84 19.66
CA THR A 111 5.21 7.99 20.53
C THR A 111 4.13 7.72 21.58
N HIS A 112 2.97 7.20 21.15
CA HIS A 112 1.87 6.86 22.07
C HIS A 112 2.24 5.74 23.04
N LEU A 113 2.94 4.70 22.56
CA LEU A 113 3.44 3.62 23.42
C LEU A 113 4.44 4.14 24.46
N GLY A 114 5.33 5.05 24.07
CA GLY A 114 6.26 5.73 24.97
C GLY A 114 5.52 6.48 26.08
N ALA A 115 4.52 7.29 25.72
CA ALA A 115 3.71 8.04 26.68
C ALA A 115 2.98 7.12 27.69
N ILE A 116 2.40 6.01 27.22
CA ILE A 116 1.73 5.03 28.10
C ILE A 116 2.73 4.39 29.08
N ASN A 117 3.94 4.06 28.62
CA ASN A 117 4.98 3.50 29.47
C ASN A 117 5.43 4.47 30.58
N ASP A 118 5.58 5.75 30.23
CA ASP A 118 5.95 6.79 31.19
C ASP A 118 4.84 7.02 32.23
N LEU A 119 3.58 7.03 31.80
CA LEU A 119 2.42 7.10 32.70
C LEU A 119 2.36 5.89 33.66
N SER A 120 2.56 4.68 33.13
CA SER A 120 2.60 3.45 33.94
C SER A 120 3.69 3.53 35.01
N ARG A 121 4.90 4.01 34.64
CA ARG A 121 6.01 4.20 35.59
C ARG A 121 5.69 5.25 36.65
N ALA A 122 5.10 6.38 36.26
CA ALA A 122 4.71 7.43 37.20
C ALA A 122 3.68 6.94 38.23
N MET A 123 2.70 6.15 37.79
CA MET A 123 1.71 5.53 38.69
C MET A 123 2.33 4.54 39.67
N GLN A 124 3.29 3.71 39.21
CA GLN A 124 4.00 2.78 40.09
C GLN A 124 4.81 3.51 41.17
N ILE A 125 5.47 4.61 40.81
CA ILE A 125 6.22 5.43 41.78
C ILE A 125 5.25 6.07 42.79
N ALA A 126 4.15 6.67 42.33
CA ALA A 126 3.15 7.26 43.20
C ALA A 126 2.49 6.24 44.16
N GLY A 127 2.25 5.01 43.68
CA GLY A 127 1.75 3.92 44.52
C GLY A 127 2.73 3.51 45.61
N ARG A 128 4.03 3.39 45.28
CA ARG A 128 5.09 3.07 46.26
C ARG A 128 5.29 4.17 47.30
N VAL A 129 5.17 5.44 46.92
CA VAL A 129 5.27 6.56 47.88
C VAL A 129 4.15 6.50 48.91
N LYS A 130 2.93 6.13 48.51
CA LYS A 130 1.79 5.94 49.43
C LYS A 130 2.00 4.78 50.41
N GLU A 131 2.64 3.69 49.99
CA GLU A 131 2.93 2.54 50.87
C GLU A 131 4.01 2.83 51.94
N THR A 132 4.84 3.86 51.74
CA THR A 132 5.88 4.29 52.71
C THR A 132 5.42 5.40 53.67
N GLU A 133 4.22 5.94 53.49
CA GLU A 133 3.63 6.98 54.34
C GLU A 133 2.53 6.44 55.29
N GLU A 134 2.23 5.13 55.25
CA GLU A 134 1.44 4.38 56.26
C GLU A 134 2.36 3.63 57.24
#